data_AF-A0A383BY82-F1
#
_entry.id   AF-A0A383BY82-F1
#
_cell.length_a   1.000
_cell.length_b   1.000
_cell.length_c   1.000
_cell.angle_alpha   90.00
_cell.angle_beta   90.00
_cell.angle_gamma   90.00
#
_symmetry.space_group_name_H-M   'P 1'
#
loop_
_entity.id
_entity.type
_entity.pdbx_description
1 polymer ?
#
loop_
_entity_poly.entity_id
_entity_poly.type
_entity_poly.pdbx_seq_one_letter_code
_entity_poly.pdbx_strand_id
1 'polypeptide(L)'
;VPGTVDLRTAWTAFCDRLKDGADVVLDPDLPINEMDRAEGLRALLRRLSSEVSRDLEGGGTSHPELAWVHPFKNGQDNPDGLYQLASLDLSRTYRLSGTVGSVRYLGITAMTTDFSEGAIEQFLTLNGDELPTDVDGRFSIAFGAGPAPEPAGGEAPDGAWFELPPRRCSLLVRQFFSDWEDEVPADLHLECTDPGPSTSRLEPRELAPYLVRIADQVVEM
;
A
#
# COMPACT_ATOMS: atom_id res chain seq x y z
N VAL A 1 1.43 -28.21 21.40
CA VAL A 1 2.03 -28.06 20.07
C VAL A 1 1.13 -27.11 19.30
N PRO A 2 1.61 -25.94 18.84
CA PRO A 2 0.76 -25.01 18.09
C PRO A 2 0.17 -25.77 16.89
N GLY A 3 -1.14 -25.68 16.69
CA GLY A 3 -1.88 -26.53 15.77
C GLY A 3 -1.32 -26.45 14.35
N THR A 4 -1.04 -27.62 13.75
CA THR A 4 -0.63 -27.71 12.36
C THR A 4 -1.74 -27.12 11.48
N VAL A 5 -1.41 -26.10 10.68
CA VAL A 5 -2.35 -25.54 9.70
C VAL A 5 -2.50 -26.52 8.55
N ASP A 6 -3.74 -26.94 8.27
CA ASP A 6 -4.06 -27.68 7.06
C ASP A 6 -4.24 -26.71 5.89
N LEU A 7 -3.19 -26.60 5.07
CA LEU A 7 -3.16 -25.73 3.89
C LEU A 7 -4.24 -26.09 2.86
N ARG A 8 -4.66 -27.37 2.78
CA ARG A 8 -5.73 -27.76 1.84
C ARG A 8 -7.05 -27.15 2.26
N THR A 9 -7.39 -27.24 3.54
CA THR A 9 -8.62 -26.65 4.08
C THR A 9 -8.58 -25.13 3.93
N ALA A 10 -7.47 -24.47 4.28
CA ALA A 10 -7.32 -23.02 4.14
C ALA A 10 -7.48 -22.55 2.68
N TRP A 11 -6.84 -23.22 1.73
CA TRP A 11 -6.97 -22.92 0.30
C TRP A 11 -8.39 -23.16 -0.23
N THR A 12 -9.06 -24.22 0.25
CA THR A 12 -10.43 -24.52 -0.17
C THR A 12 -11.38 -23.42 0.32
N ALA A 13 -11.27 -23.02 1.58
CA ALA A 13 -12.06 -21.94 2.16
C ALA A 13 -11.82 -20.60 1.44
N PHE A 14 -10.57 -20.31 1.08
CA PHE A 14 -10.21 -19.15 0.26
C PHE A 14 -10.96 -19.14 -1.08
N CYS A 15 -10.91 -20.25 -1.83
CA CYS A 15 -11.60 -20.36 -3.11
C CYS A 15 -13.13 -20.32 -2.95
N ASP A 16 -13.67 -20.89 -1.89
CA ASP A 16 -15.10 -20.85 -1.61
C ASP A 16 -15.57 -19.41 -1.33
N ARG A 17 -14.85 -18.67 -0.48
CA ARG A 17 -15.15 -17.26 -0.20
C ARG A 17 -15.10 -16.40 -1.46
N LEU A 18 -14.14 -16.59 -2.35
CA LEU A 18 -14.06 -15.85 -3.62
C LEU A 18 -15.29 -16.06 -4.53
N LYS A 19 -16.02 -17.17 -4.41
CA LYS A 19 -17.24 -17.40 -5.20
C LYS A 19 -18.34 -16.42 -4.82
N ASP A 20 -18.43 -16.04 -3.54
CA ASP A 20 -19.44 -15.11 -3.04
C ASP A 20 -19.39 -13.76 -3.78
N GLY A 21 -18.20 -13.30 -4.20
CA GLY A 21 -18.06 -12.08 -4.99
C GLY A 21 -18.72 -12.17 -6.36
N ALA A 22 -18.74 -13.36 -6.98
CA ALA A 22 -19.43 -13.57 -8.25
C ALA A 22 -20.95 -13.53 -8.07
N ASP A 23 -21.48 -14.02 -6.94
CA ASP A 23 -22.92 -13.96 -6.65
C ASP A 23 -23.41 -12.50 -6.57
N VAL A 24 -22.58 -11.58 -6.05
CA VAL A 24 -22.88 -10.14 -6.05
C VAL A 24 -22.92 -9.58 -7.47
N VAL A 25 -21.88 -9.81 -8.28
CA VAL A 25 -21.77 -9.23 -9.63
C VAL A 25 -22.81 -9.81 -10.60
N LEU A 26 -23.13 -11.10 -10.44
CA LEU A 26 -24.00 -11.84 -11.35
C LEU A 26 -25.46 -11.88 -10.89
N ASP A 27 -25.81 -11.16 -9.81
CA ASP A 27 -27.18 -11.04 -9.34
C ASP A 27 -28.12 -10.61 -10.52
N PRO A 28 -29.14 -11.41 -10.86
CA PRO A 28 -30.06 -11.10 -11.95
C PRO A 28 -30.91 -9.85 -11.68
N ASP A 29 -31.07 -9.43 -10.42
CA ASP A 29 -31.85 -8.25 -10.05
C ASP A 29 -31.06 -6.94 -10.22
N LEU A 30 -29.74 -7.00 -10.45
CA LEU A 30 -28.94 -5.81 -10.75
C LEU A 30 -29.29 -5.24 -12.15
N PRO A 31 -29.62 -3.94 -12.25
CA PRO A 31 -30.03 -3.30 -13.51
C PRO A 31 -28.84 -2.93 -14.40
N ILE A 32 -27.98 -3.90 -14.69
CA ILE A 32 -26.77 -3.77 -15.51
C ILE A 32 -26.81 -4.75 -16.70
N ASN A 33 -25.99 -4.54 -17.73
CA ASN A 33 -25.96 -5.42 -18.91
C ASN A 33 -24.91 -6.55 -18.79
N GLU A 34 -24.75 -7.38 -19.82
CA GLU A 34 -23.76 -8.49 -19.81
C GLU A 34 -22.30 -8.00 -19.84
N MET A 35 -22.03 -6.87 -20.50
CA MET A 35 -20.69 -6.26 -20.53
C MET A 35 -20.31 -5.76 -19.13
N ASP A 36 -21.24 -5.13 -18.41
CA ASP A 36 -21.04 -4.68 -17.03
C ASP A 36 -20.75 -5.85 -16.09
N ARG A 37 -21.44 -7.00 -16.26
CA ARG A 37 -21.16 -8.23 -15.50
C ARG A 37 -19.76 -8.76 -15.77
N ALA A 38 -19.33 -8.78 -17.03
CA ALA A 38 -17.97 -9.16 -17.38
C ALA A 38 -16.94 -8.21 -16.76
N GLU A 39 -17.22 -6.91 -16.74
CA GLU A 39 -16.39 -5.90 -16.08
C GLU A 39 -16.34 -6.04 -14.56
N GLY A 40 -17.46 -6.39 -13.92
CA GLY A 40 -17.50 -6.67 -12.48
C GLY A 40 -16.65 -7.87 -12.11
N LEU A 41 -16.71 -8.98 -12.87
CA LEU A 41 -15.83 -10.13 -12.65
C LEU A 41 -14.36 -9.76 -12.88
N ARG A 42 -14.07 -8.91 -13.87
CA ARG A 42 -12.72 -8.36 -14.09
C ARG A 42 -12.26 -7.49 -12.93
N ALA A 43 -13.17 -6.75 -12.28
CA ALA A 43 -12.86 -5.95 -11.10
C ALA A 43 -12.47 -6.85 -9.91
N LEU A 44 -13.18 -7.97 -9.68
CA LEU A 44 -12.80 -8.95 -8.65
C LEU A 44 -11.39 -9.52 -8.89
N LEU A 45 -11.06 -9.85 -10.14
CA LEU A 45 -9.71 -10.35 -10.50
C LEU A 45 -8.62 -9.29 -10.27
N ARG A 46 -8.89 -8.03 -10.62
CA ARG A 46 -7.97 -6.91 -10.34
C ARG A 46 -7.77 -6.74 -8.84
N ARG A 47 -8.84 -6.79 -8.06
CA ARG A 47 -8.79 -6.68 -6.60
C ARG A 47 -7.97 -7.81 -6.00
N LEU A 48 -8.22 -9.05 -6.42
CA LEU A 48 -7.45 -10.22 -5.96
C LEU A 48 -5.95 -10.04 -6.26
N SER A 49 -5.60 -9.64 -7.47
CA SER A 49 -4.20 -9.39 -7.83
C SER A 49 -3.59 -8.26 -7.01
N SER A 50 -4.34 -7.19 -6.74
CA SER A 50 -3.90 -6.07 -5.89
C SER A 50 -3.59 -6.53 -4.48
N GLU A 51 -4.49 -7.28 -3.85
CA GLU A 51 -4.32 -7.70 -2.45
C GLU A 51 -3.21 -8.73 -2.31
N VAL A 52 -3.05 -9.66 -3.25
CA VAL A 52 -1.89 -10.58 -3.26
C VAL A 52 -0.58 -9.78 -3.35
N SER A 53 -0.47 -8.85 -4.30
CA SER A 53 0.75 -8.05 -4.47
C SER A 53 1.06 -7.19 -3.25
N ARG A 54 0.05 -6.57 -2.62
CA ARG A 54 0.26 -5.60 -1.53
C ARG A 54 0.38 -6.26 -0.17
N ASP A 55 -0.54 -7.16 0.16
CA ASP A 55 -0.64 -7.72 1.50
C ASP A 55 0.30 -8.92 1.68
N LEU A 56 0.36 -9.82 0.69
CA LEU A 56 1.21 -11.02 0.80
C LEU A 56 2.65 -10.77 0.37
N GLU A 57 2.85 -10.10 -0.77
CA GLU A 57 4.18 -9.93 -1.38
C GLU A 57 4.88 -8.62 -0.98
N GLY A 58 4.16 -7.62 -0.46
CA GLY A 58 4.67 -6.26 -0.21
C GLY A 58 5.65 -6.09 0.96
N GLY A 59 6.28 -7.18 1.43
CA GLY A 59 7.36 -7.17 2.43
C GLY A 59 6.94 -6.84 3.88
N GLY A 60 5.66 -6.52 4.11
CA GLY A 60 5.11 -6.21 5.42
C GLY A 60 5.64 -4.90 6.01
N THR A 61 5.51 -4.72 7.33
CA THR A 61 5.89 -3.46 7.99
C THR A 61 7.35 -3.38 8.41
N SER A 62 8.08 -4.51 8.42
CA SER A 62 9.50 -4.53 8.75
C SER A 62 10.41 -4.36 7.54
N HIS A 63 9.97 -4.80 6.36
CA HIS A 63 10.73 -4.66 5.12
C HIS A 63 9.78 -4.12 4.02
N PRO A 64 9.19 -2.92 4.22
CA PRO A 64 8.13 -2.45 3.34
C PRO A 64 8.64 -2.23 1.92
N GLU A 65 7.89 -2.73 0.94
CA GLU A 65 8.09 -2.38 -0.46
C GLU A 65 7.13 -1.25 -0.86
N LEU A 66 7.68 -0.16 -1.41
CA LEU A 66 6.87 0.92 -1.98
C LEU A 66 6.47 0.56 -3.42
N ALA A 67 5.50 -0.34 -3.54
CA ALA A 67 5.11 -0.94 -4.80
C ALA A 67 4.16 -0.02 -5.60
N TRP A 68 4.36 0.05 -6.93
CA TRP A 68 3.41 0.67 -7.84
C TRP A 68 2.15 -0.19 -7.94
N VAL A 69 0.99 0.37 -7.62
CA VAL A 69 -0.30 -0.35 -7.64
C VAL A 69 -1.03 -0.31 -9.00
N HIS A 70 -0.29 -0.26 -10.11
CA HIS A 70 -0.87 -0.21 -11.46
C HIS A 70 -1.04 -1.61 -12.07
N PRO A 71 -2.14 -1.91 -12.81
CA PRO A 71 -3.32 -1.10 -13.09
C PRO A 71 -4.53 -1.53 -12.24
N PHE A 72 -4.46 -1.41 -10.91
CA PHE A 72 -5.59 -1.78 -10.06
C PHE A 72 -6.59 -0.63 -9.96
N LYS A 73 -7.68 -0.75 -10.73
CA LYS A 73 -8.78 0.22 -10.76
C LYS A 73 -9.75 -0.07 -9.63
N ASN A 74 -9.87 0.86 -8.68
CA ASN A 74 -10.66 0.72 -7.46
C ASN A 74 -11.82 1.75 -7.39
N GLY A 75 -12.25 2.30 -8.53
CA GLY A 75 -13.42 3.20 -8.60
C GLY A 75 -13.13 4.67 -8.30
N GLN A 76 -11.88 5.02 -7.97
CA GLN A 76 -11.39 6.39 -7.80
C GLN A 76 -9.97 6.56 -8.39
N ASP A 77 -9.60 5.69 -9.33
CA ASP A 77 -8.33 5.80 -10.04
C ASP A 77 -8.31 7.04 -10.94
N ASN A 78 -7.24 7.82 -10.84
CA ASN A 78 -6.91 8.85 -11.81
C ASN A 78 -6.09 8.22 -12.94
N PRO A 79 -6.54 8.28 -14.22
CA PRO A 79 -5.75 7.77 -15.34
C PRO A 79 -4.39 8.44 -15.48
N ASP A 80 -4.24 9.67 -14.97
CA ASP A 80 -2.98 10.41 -14.95
C ASP A 80 -2.18 10.17 -13.67
N GLY A 81 -2.49 9.11 -12.91
CA GLY A 81 -1.89 8.80 -11.62
C GLY A 81 -0.96 7.59 -11.62
N LEU A 82 0.26 7.81 -11.15
CA LEU A 82 1.12 6.76 -10.59
C LEU A 82 0.90 6.74 -9.08
N TYR A 83 0.39 5.61 -8.59
CA TYR A 83 0.09 5.39 -7.18
C TYR A 83 1.06 4.37 -6.60
N GLN A 84 1.71 4.68 -5.48
CA GLN A 84 2.51 3.68 -4.76
C GLN A 84 1.95 3.48 -3.35
N LEU A 85 2.02 2.25 -2.87
CA LEU A 85 1.54 1.91 -1.54
C LEU A 85 2.52 1.01 -0.79
N ALA A 86 2.62 1.20 0.52
CA ALA A 86 3.34 0.31 1.42
C ALA A 86 2.60 0.18 2.76
N SER A 87 2.67 -1.00 3.37
CA SER A 87 2.14 -1.21 4.72
C SER A 87 3.03 -0.57 5.78
N LEU A 88 2.42 0.10 6.74
CA LEU A 88 3.12 0.73 7.87
C LEU A 88 2.57 0.23 9.22
N ASP A 89 3.48 0.14 10.18
CA ASP A 89 3.18 0.15 11.61
C ASP A 89 3.96 1.30 12.24
N LEU A 90 3.30 2.44 12.48
CA LEU A 90 3.89 3.68 12.98
C LEU A 90 4.40 3.58 14.42
N SER A 91 4.27 2.44 15.09
CA SER A 91 5.08 2.17 16.29
C SER A 91 6.58 2.04 15.99
N ARG A 92 6.93 1.85 14.72
CA ARG A 92 8.30 1.83 14.17
C ARG A 92 8.65 3.17 13.53
N THR A 93 9.93 3.32 13.23
CA THR A 93 10.45 4.47 12.48
C THR A 93 10.75 4.07 11.03
N TYR A 94 10.29 4.88 10.10
CA TYR A 94 10.55 4.73 8.67
C TYR A 94 11.32 5.93 8.13
N ARG A 95 12.08 5.70 7.07
CA ARG A 95 12.72 6.75 6.27
C ARG A 95 12.19 6.68 4.85
N LEU A 96 11.74 7.82 4.34
CA LEU A 96 11.40 8.02 2.93
C LEU A 96 12.43 8.98 2.33
N SER A 97 13.14 8.51 1.31
CA SER A 97 14.19 9.27 0.64
C SER A 97 14.07 9.14 -0.86
N GLY A 98 14.75 10.02 -1.60
CA GLY A 98 14.77 9.95 -3.05
C GLY A 98 14.84 11.32 -3.70
N THR A 99 14.27 11.44 -4.90
CA THR A 99 14.20 12.70 -5.65
C THR A 99 12.76 13.01 -6.04
N VAL A 100 12.37 14.29 -5.96
CA VAL A 100 11.00 14.72 -6.30
C VAL A 100 10.67 14.63 -7.80
N GLY A 101 11.68 14.55 -8.68
CA GLY A 101 11.49 14.53 -10.13
C GLY A 101 10.95 15.86 -10.67
N SER A 102 10.22 15.80 -11.78
CA SER A 102 9.51 16.95 -12.36
C SER A 102 8.00 16.75 -12.46
N VAL A 103 7.47 15.70 -11.83
CA VAL A 103 6.03 15.39 -11.80
C VAL A 103 5.21 16.58 -11.32
N ARG A 104 4.08 16.83 -11.99
CA ARG A 104 3.26 18.01 -11.71
C ARG A 104 2.72 18.05 -10.29
N TYR A 105 2.37 16.91 -9.72
CA TYR A 105 1.91 16.77 -8.36
C TYR A 105 2.52 15.54 -7.71
N LEU A 106 3.14 15.72 -6.54
CA LEU A 106 3.58 14.66 -5.65
C LEU A 106 2.88 14.84 -4.31
N GLY A 107 2.10 13.84 -3.89
CA GLY A 107 1.46 13.77 -2.58
C GLY A 107 1.87 12.52 -1.83
N ILE A 108 2.28 12.66 -0.57
CA ILE A 108 2.72 11.59 0.31
C ILE A 108 1.80 11.61 1.53
N THR A 109 1.09 10.51 1.79
CA THR A 109 0.14 10.43 2.89
C THR A 109 0.29 9.14 3.69
N ALA A 110 0.52 9.22 5.00
CA ALA A 110 0.36 8.08 5.90
C ALA A 110 -1.09 8.06 6.40
N MET A 111 -1.86 7.04 6.04
CA MET A 111 -3.31 7.00 6.30
C MET A 111 -3.85 5.59 6.43
N THR A 112 -4.96 5.43 7.14
CA THR A 112 -5.74 4.19 7.03
C THR A 112 -6.31 4.08 5.61
N THR A 113 -6.48 2.86 5.12
CA THR A 113 -7.02 2.58 3.78
C THR A 113 -8.15 1.56 3.80
N ASP A 114 -8.61 1.19 5.00
CA ASP A 114 -9.76 0.32 5.19
C ASP A 114 -11.01 1.19 5.35
N PHE A 115 -11.89 1.12 4.34
CA PHE A 115 -13.14 1.87 4.31
C PHE A 115 -14.27 1.19 5.08
N SER A 116 -14.07 -0.06 5.52
CA SER A 116 -15.05 -0.82 6.30
C SER A 116 -14.94 -0.57 7.81
N GLU A 117 -13.73 -0.27 8.31
CA GLU A 117 -13.47 -0.06 9.74
C GLU A 117 -13.83 1.34 10.27
N GLY A 118 -14.17 2.29 9.39
CA GLY A 118 -14.63 3.62 9.78
C GLY A 118 -14.09 4.76 8.90
N ALA A 119 -14.05 5.97 9.47
CA ALA A 119 -13.52 7.13 8.78
C ALA A 119 -12.01 6.96 8.54
N ILE A 120 -11.57 7.36 7.34
CA ILE A 120 -10.17 7.37 6.98
C ILE A 120 -9.41 8.41 7.83
N GLU A 121 -8.38 7.95 8.52
CA GLU A 121 -7.51 8.77 9.36
C GLU A 121 -6.22 9.08 8.59
N GLN A 122 -5.79 10.33 8.61
CA GLN A 122 -4.51 10.77 8.02
C GLN A 122 -3.59 11.24 9.14
N PHE A 123 -2.36 10.72 9.15
CA PHE A 123 -1.37 10.99 10.19
C PHE A 123 -0.26 11.91 9.69
N LEU A 124 0.12 11.75 8.42
CA LEU A 124 1.09 12.59 7.73
C LEU A 124 0.54 12.91 6.35
N THR A 125 0.61 14.17 5.93
CA THR A 125 0.27 14.62 4.59
C THR A 125 1.28 15.65 4.16
N LEU A 126 2.05 15.36 3.11
CA LEU A 126 3.06 16.24 2.54
C LEU A 126 2.88 16.30 1.03
N ASN A 127 3.01 17.49 0.47
CA ASN A 127 3.18 17.70 -0.97
C ASN A 127 4.68 17.84 -1.30
N GLY A 128 5.04 17.63 -2.56
CA GLY A 128 6.43 17.67 -3.01
C GLY A 128 7.16 18.99 -2.73
N ASP A 129 6.46 20.11 -2.69
CA ASP A 129 6.99 21.44 -2.39
C ASP A 129 7.19 21.70 -0.88
N GLU A 130 6.68 20.83 -0.03
CA GLU A 130 6.88 20.86 1.44
C GLU A 130 8.09 20.01 1.87
N LEU A 131 8.69 19.24 0.95
CA LEU A 131 9.83 18.39 1.25
C LEU A 131 11.13 19.21 1.37
N PRO A 132 11.99 18.91 2.36
CA PRO A 132 13.29 19.57 2.50
C PRO A 132 14.27 19.03 1.45
N THR A 133 14.21 19.59 0.24
CA THR A 133 15.06 19.16 -0.88
C THR A 133 16.36 19.95 -0.96
N ASP A 134 17.43 19.31 -1.41
CA ASP A 134 18.65 19.99 -1.85
C ASP A 134 18.50 20.61 -3.27
N VAL A 135 19.59 21.16 -3.80
CA VAL A 135 19.62 21.79 -5.14
C VAL A 135 19.36 20.82 -6.28
N ASP A 136 19.54 19.52 -6.06
CA ASP A 136 19.30 18.46 -7.04
C ASP A 136 17.90 17.83 -6.85
N GLY A 137 17.08 18.37 -5.94
CA GLY A 137 15.74 17.84 -5.64
C GLY A 137 15.77 16.56 -4.78
N ARG A 138 16.91 16.21 -4.16
CA ARG A 138 17.02 15.06 -3.28
C ARG A 138 16.50 15.41 -1.90
N PHE A 139 15.81 14.46 -1.26
CA PHE A 139 15.31 14.63 0.10
C PHE A 139 15.44 13.34 0.91
N SER A 140 15.35 13.50 2.23
CA SER A 140 15.22 12.43 3.20
C SER A 140 14.37 12.92 4.36
N ILE A 141 13.29 12.20 4.66
CA ILE A 141 12.42 12.45 5.81
C ILE A 141 12.24 11.16 6.60
N ALA A 142 12.06 11.30 7.92
CA ALA A 142 11.78 10.19 8.80
C ALA A 142 10.49 10.43 9.59
N PHE A 143 9.76 9.36 9.88
CA PHE A 143 8.49 9.45 10.60
C PHE A 143 8.17 8.19 11.41
N GLY A 144 7.44 8.35 12.52
CA GLY A 144 7.04 7.27 13.42
C GLY A 144 6.76 7.76 14.85
N ALA A 145 6.40 6.83 15.74
CA ALA A 145 6.15 7.11 17.16
C ALA A 145 7.41 7.02 18.05
N GLY A 146 8.54 6.58 17.49
CA GLY A 146 9.81 6.43 18.20
C GLY A 146 10.57 7.74 18.39
N PRO A 147 11.75 7.72 19.05
CA PRO A 147 12.64 8.87 19.02
C PRO A 147 13.09 9.15 17.58
N ALA A 148 13.38 10.42 17.29
CA ALA A 148 13.98 10.80 16.02
C ALA A 148 15.24 9.96 15.76
N PRO A 149 15.39 9.36 14.57
CA PRO A 149 16.56 8.57 14.25
C PRO A 149 17.79 9.48 14.13
N GLU A 150 18.97 8.92 14.36
CA GLU A 150 20.21 9.60 14.02
C GLU A 150 20.24 9.94 12.51
N PRO A 151 20.78 11.11 12.12
CA PRO A 151 20.98 11.43 10.71
C PRO A 151 21.82 10.33 10.05
N ALA A 152 21.38 9.82 8.90
CA ALA A 152 22.22 8.89 8.16
C ALA A 152 23.43 9.66 7.60
N GLY A 153 24.61 9.05 7.62
CA GLY A 153 25.84 9.70 7.17
C GLY A 153 25.75 10.15 5.71
N GLY A 154 25.88 11.46 5.46
CA GLY A 154 25.81 12.06 4.12
C GLY A 154 24.48 12.70 3.77
N GLU A 155 23.48 12.65 4.66
CA GLU A 155 22.22 13.37 4.48
C GLU A 155 22.30 14.81 4.99
N ALA A 156 21.43 15.68 4.44
CA ALA A 156 21.35 17.07 4.85
C ALA A 156 21.15 17.15 6.39
N PRO A 157 21.85 18.05 7.09
CA PRO A 157 21.77 18.20 8.56
C PRO A 157 20.34 18.42 9.13
N ASP A 158 19.37 18.72 8.27
CA ASP A 158 17.98 19.09 8.59
C ASP A 158 16.95 18.08 8.02
N GLY A 159 17.25 16.78 8.01
CA GLY A 159 16.25 15.76 7.65
C GLY A 159 15.00 15.91 8.52
N ALA A 160 13.84 16.14 7.90
CA ALA A 160 12.61 16.42 8.65
C ALA A 160 12.16 15.15 9.40
N TRP A 161 12.01 15.28 10.72
CA TRP A 161 11.42 14.29 11.59
C TRP A 161 9.95 14.62 11.84
N PHE A 162 9.07 13.65 11.58
CA PHE A 162 7.64 13.74 11.87
C PHE A 162 7.26 12.72 12.96
N GLU A 163 7.02 13.22 14.17
CA GLU A 163 6.49 12.39 15.27
C GLU A 163 5.01 12.10 15.02
N LEU A 164 4.65 10.82 14.94
CA LEU A 164 3.30 10.34 14.64
C LEU A 164 2.81 9.38 15.72
N PRO A 165 1.50 9.25 15.95
CA PRO A 165 0.98 8.27 16.91
C PRO A 165 1.20 6.83 16.42
N PRO A 166 1.38 5.85 17.34
CA PRO A 166 1.51 4.45 16.96
C PRO A 166 0.20 3.94 16.34
N ARG A 167 0.27 3.49 15.08
CA ARG A 167 -0.90 3.05 14.32
C ARG A 167 -0.49 2.15 13.16
N ARG A 168 -1.28 1.11 12.88
CA ARG A 168 -1.22 0.38 11.61
C ARG A 168 -1.96 1.13 10.52
N CYS A 169 -1.29 1.42 9.43
CA CYS A 169 -1.81 2.21 8.32
C CYS A 169 -1.03 1.88 7.03
N SER A 170 -1.22 2.68 5.99
CA SER A 170 -0.48 2.58 4.73
C SER A 170 0.21 3.91 4.43
N LEU A 171 1.39 3.85 3.81
CA LEU A 171 1.93 4.99 3.07
C LEU A 171 1.32 4.98 1.67
N LEU A 172 0.68 6.06 1.27
CA LEU A 172 0.13 6.27 -0.06
C LEU A 172 0.83 7.44 -0.72
N VAL A 173 1.54 7.14 -1.82
CA VAL A 173 2.12 8.14 -2.71
C VAL A 173 1.22 8.29 -3.93
N ARG A 174 0.91 9.54 -4.27
CA ARG A 174 0.16 9.92 -5.46
C ARG A 174 1.04 10.84 -6.29
N GLN A 175 1.32 10.42 -7.51
CA GLN A 175 2.04 11.20 -8.50
C GLN A 175 1.10 11.47 -9.66
N PHE A 176 0.69 12.72 -9.88
CA PHE A 176 -0.18 13.09 -11.00
C PHE A 176 0.59 13.86 -12.05
N PHE A 177 0.49 13.38 -13.29
CA PHE A 177 1.18 13.94 -14.44
C PHE A 177 0.27 14.90 -15.20
N SER A 178 0.81 16.03 -15.64
CA SER A 178 0.15 16.82 -16.68
C SER A 178 0.65 16.42 -18.08
N ASP A 179 1.86 15.88 -18.16
CA ASP A 179 2.51 15.41 -19.37
C ASP A 179 3.35 14.15 -19.08
N TRP A 180 2.82 12.98 -19.43
CA TRP A 180 3.50 11.70 -19.19
C TRP A 180 4.78 11.52 -20.03
N GLU A 181 4.93 12.26 -21.12
CA GLU A 181 6.06 12.09 -22.04
C GLU A 181 7.29 12.87 -21.55
N ASP A 182 7.08 14.05 -20.97
CA ASP A 182 8.14 14.99 -20.61
C ASP A 182 8.38 15.15 -19.09
N GLU A 183 7.43 14.72 -18.24
CA GLU A 183 7.60 14.75 -16.79
C GLU A 183 8.29 13.49 -16.24
N VAL A 184 9.15 13.66 -15.25
CA VAL A 184 9.89 12.59 -14.57
C VAL A 184 9.22 12.31 -13.23
N PRO A 185 8.81 11.05 -12.95
CA PRO A 185 8.27 10.69 -11.64
C PRO A 185 9.28 10.96 -10.53
N ALA A 186 8.76 11.17 -9.32
CA ALA A 186 9.56 11.03 -8.13
C ALA A 186 10.09 9.59 -8.02
N ASP A 187 11.38 9.45 -7.76
CA ASP A 187 12.03 8.18 -7.45
C ASP A 187 12.17 8.08 -5.94
N LEU A 188 11.50 7.10 -5.34
CA LEU A 188 11.24 7.05 -3.91
C LEU A 188 11.68 5.71 -3.32
N HIS A 189 12.43 5.78 -2.23
CA HIS A 189 12.84 4.63 -1.45
C HIS A 189 12.29 4.75 -0.02
N LEU A 190 11.53 3.73 0.38
CA LEU A 190 11.01 3.59 1.74
C LEU A 190 11.75 2.45 2.44
N GLU A 191 12.24 2.73 3.65
CA GLU A 191 12.82 1.71 4.53
C GLU A 191 12.26 1.83 5.95
N CYS A 192 12.21 0.70 6.65
CA CYS A 192 12.09 0.67 8.10
C CYS A 192 13.49 0.77 8.70
N THR A 193 13.74 1.70 9.62
CA THR A 193 15.08 1.90 10.19
C THR A 193 15.46 0.83 11.23
N ASP A 194 14.49 0.04 11.68
CA ASP A 194 14.66 -1.05 12.64
C ASP A 194 13.97 -2.37 12.19
N PRO A 195 14.33 -2.90 11.00
CA PRO A 195 13.58 -3.98 10.34
C PRO A 195 13.56 -5.30 11.13
N GLY A 196 14.38 -5.43 12.17
CA GLY A 196 14.56 -6.67 12.91
C GLY A 196 15.28 -7.73 12.07
N PRO A 197 15.08 -9.02 12.35
CA PRO A 197 15.71 -10.07 11.56
C PRO A 197 15.11 -10.10 10.14
N SER A 198 15.94 -10.46 9.17
CA SER A 198 15.49 -10.68 7.79
C SER A 198 14.32 -11.65 7.74
N THR A 199 13.41 -11.42 6.78
CA THR A 199 12.27 -12.30 6.55
C THR A 199 12.73 -13.72 6.27
N SER A 200 12.11 -14.68 6.97
CA SER A 200 12.30 -16.12 6.72
C SER A 200 11.33 -16.60 5.64
N ARG A 201 11.42 -17.87 5.26
CA ARG A 201 10.41 -18.52 4.41
C ARG A 201 9.03 -18.41 5.06
N LEU A 202 8.03 -18.14 4.24
CA LEU A 202 6.63 -18.07 4.65
C LEU A 202 6.19 -19.43 5.23
N GLU A 203 5.77 -19.43 6.49
CA GLU A 203 5.28 -20.62 7.18
C GLU A 203 3.76 -20.80 6.95
N PRO A 204 3.24 -22.04 7.01
CA PRO A 204 1.80 -22.29 6.85
C PRO A 204 0.89 -21.47 7.78
N ARG A 205 1.37 -21.22 9.02
CA ARG A 205 0.67 -20.41 10.02
C ARG A 205 0.61 -18.92 9.69
N GLU A 206 1.51 -18.45 8.84
CA GLU A 206 1.58 -17.06 8.39
C GLU A 206 0.72 -16.87 7.14
N LEU A 207 0.72 -17.85 6.22
CA LEU A 207 -0.09 -17.80 4.99
C LEU A 207 -1.60 -17.83 5.26
N ALA A 208 -2.08 -18.67 6.18
CA ALA A 208 -3.52 -18.84 6.37
C ALA A 208 -4.29 -17.55 6.71
N PRO A 209 -3.80 -16.66 7.59
CA PRO A 209 -4.40 -15.35 7.81
C PRO A 209 -4.45 -14.45 6.56
N TYR A 210 -3.43 -14.50 5.69
CA TYR A 210 -3.45 -13.74 4.42
C TYR A 210 -4.57 -14.21 3.51
N LEU A 211 -4.76 -15.53 3.37
CA LEU A 211 -5.83 -16.08 2.52
C LEU A 211 -7.21 -15.57 2.96
N VAL A 212 -7.50 -15.60 4.26
CA VAL A 212 -8.79 -15.11 4.79
C VAL A 212 -8.98 -13.62 4.46
N ARG A 213 -8.00 -12.79 4.84
CA ARG A 213 -8.06 -11.34 4.66
C ARG A 213 -8.20 -10.94 3.19
N ILE A 214 -7.41 -11.54 2.30
CA ILE A 214 -7.45 -11.28 0.86
C ILE A 214 -8.83 -11.62 0.29
N ALA A 215 -9.41 -12.77 0.68
CA ALA A 215 -10.72 -13.16 0.17
C ALA A 215 -11.82 -12.19 0.64
N ASP A 216 -11.80 -11.78 1.91
CA ASP A 216 -12.78 -10.84 2.45
C ASP A 216 -12.67 -9.47 1.77
N GLN A 217 -11.45 -8.94 1.63
CA GLN A 217 -11.19 -7.69 0.91
C GLN A 217 -11.66 -7.73 -0.55
N VAL A 218 -11.57 -8.88 -1.22
CA VAL A 218 -12.05 -9.03 -2.60
C VAL A 218 -13.57 -9.01 -2.69
N VAL A 219 -14.26 -9.64 -1.74
CA VAL A 219 -15.72 -9.78 -1.79
C VAL A 219 -16.46 -8.56 -1.23
N GLU A 220 -15.91 -7.90 -0.21
CA GLU A 220 -16.52 -6.77 0.49
C GLU A 220 -16.25 -5.41 -0.19
N MET A 221 -16.01 -5.43 -1.51
CA MET A 221 -15.77 -4.24 -2.33
C MET A 221 -16.90 -3.20 -2.25
#